data_AF-A0A3M1JT98-F1
#
_entry.id   AF-A0A3M1JT98-F1
#
_cell.length_a   1.000
_cell.length_b   1.000
_cell.length_c   1.000
_cell.angle_alpha   90.00
_cell.angle_beta   90.00
_cell.angle_gamma   90.00
#
_symmetry.space_group_name_H-M   'P 1'
#
loop_
_entity.id
_entity.type
_entity.pdbx_description
1 polymer ?
#
loop_
_entity_poly.entity_id
_entity_poly.type
_entity_poly.pdbx_seq_one_letter_code
_entity_poly.pdbx_strand_id
1 'polypeptide(L)'
;MNIAIVGIGLHPFGRTPDRSGLDQGAYAVRAALKDAGLSWNQIEIAFGGSEDGGNADTLVSKLGLTGIPFINVKNGCATGGSALISAMNAIRSGAYDIALAVGFDKHPRGAFDPDPEDWGIGKWYGDVGLMLTTQFFAMK
;
A
#
# COMPACT_ATOMS: atom_id res chain seq x y z
N MET A 1 21.36 -6.49 14.63
CA MET A 1 20.81 -6.97 13.34
C MET A 1 20.62 -5.75 12.47
N ASN A 2 21.21 -5.74 11.27
CA ASN A 2 21.08 -4.62 10.33
C ASN A 2 19.96 -4.95 9.35
N ILE A 3 19.13 -3.95 9.06
CA ILE A 3 18.03 -4.08 8.11
C ILE A 3 18.31 -3.11 6.98
N ALA A 4 18.14 -3.57 5.75
CA ALA A 4 18.39 -2.81 4.55
C ALA A 4 17.21 -2.92 3.58
N ILE A 5 16.98 -1.86 2.83
CA ILE A 5 16.14 -1.90 1.63
C ILE A 5 17.04 -2.40 0.50
N VAL A 6 16.78 -3.61 0.01
CA VAL A 6 17.61 -4.27 -1.01
C VAL A 6 17.06 -4.13 -2.44
N GLY A 7 15.86 -3.57 -2.61
CA GLY A 7 15.31 -3.24 -3.91
C GLY A 7 14.15 -2.26 -3.82
N ILE A 8 13.99 -1.45 -4.86
CA ILE A 8 12.92 -0.46 -4.98
C ILE A 8 12.23 -0.54 -6.34
N GLY A 9 10.94 -0.21 -6.38
CA GLY A 9 10.16 -0.26 -7.59
C GLY A 9 9.02 0.75 -7.57
N LEU A 10 8.81 1.41 -8.70
CA LEU A 10 7.79 2.44 -8.85
C LEU A 10 7.15 2.32 -10.24
N HIS A 11 5.82 2.17 -10.27
CA HIS A 11 5.08 2.50 -11.48
C HIS A 11 5.05 4.02 -11.63
N PRO A 12 5.42 4.60 -12.80
CA PRO A 12 5.40 6.04 -13.00
C PRO A 12 4.06 6.66 -12.60
N PHE A 13 4.12 7.76 -11.86
CA PHE A 13 2.91 8.49 -11.46
C PHE A 13 2.28 9.15 -12.67
N GLY A 14 0.94 9.07 -12.75
CA GLY A 14 0.21 9.69 -13.84
C GLY A 14 -1.14 9.05 -14.11
N ARG A 15 -1.80 9.54 -15.16
CA ARG A 15 -3.08 9.00 -15.61
C ARG A 15 -2.83 7.83 -16.56
N THR A 16 -3.17 6.63 -16.10
CA THR A 16 -3.16 5.40 -16.89
C THR A 16 -4.59 4.83 -16.91
N PRO A 17 -5.42 5.15 -17.92
CA PRO A 17 -6.81 4.69 -17.96
C PRO A 17 -6.91 3.17 -18.15
N ASP A 18 -5.97 2.59 -18.87
CA ASP A 18 -5.99 1.17 -19.25
C ASP A 18 -5.38 0.24 -18.18
N ARG A 19 -5.12 0.75 -16.97
CA ARG A 19 -4.52 -0.01 -15.86
C ARG A 19 -5.33 0.18 -14.58
N SER A 20 -5.65 -0.93 -13.94
CA SER A 20 -6.19 -0.91 -12.57
C SER A 20 -5.12 -0.54 -11.55
N GLY A 21 -5.54 -0.17 -10.33
CA GLY A 21 -4.61 0.02 -9.20
C GLY A 21 -3.78 -1.24 -8.93
N LEU A 22 -4.40 -2.42 -9.00
CA LEU A 22 -3.71 -3.70 -8.88
C LEU A 22 -2.64 -3.92 -9.96
N ASP A 23 -2.89 -3.52 -11.21
CA ASP A 23 -1.88 -3.63 -12.28
C ASP A 23 -0.68 -2.72 -12.00
N GLN A 24 -0.91 -1.52 -11.45
CA GLN A 24 0.15 -0.59 -11.07
C GLN A 24 0.94 -1.11 -9.86
N GLY A 25 0.26 -1.62 -8.84
CA GLY A 25 0.89 -2.24 -7.67
C GLY A 25 1.73 -3.45 -8.07
N ALA A 26 1.20 -4.35 -8.91
CA ALA A 26 1.93 -5.50 -9.40
C ALA A 26 3.16 -5.11 -10.23
N TYR A 27 3.07 -4.05 -11.04
CA TYR A 27 4.23 -3.49 -11.74
C TYR A 27 5.31 -3.03 -10.77
N ALA A 28 4.94 -2.25 -9.75
CA ALA A 28 5.89 -1.73 -8.76
C ALA A 28 6.58 -2.86 -7.99
N VAL A 29 5.83 -3.89 -7.57
CA VAL A 29 6.38 -5.08 -6.91
C VAL A 29 7.37 -5.82 -7.82
N ARG A 30 7.01 -6.08 -9.08
CA ARG A 30 7.91 -6.75 -10.03
C ARG A 30 9.18 -5.95 -10.29
N ALA A 31 9.09 -4.63 -10.34
CA ALA A 31 10.25 -3.75 -10.47
C ALA A 31 11.17 -3.84 -9.24
N ALA A 32 10.60 -3.79 -8.03
CA ALA A 32 11.35 -3.91 -6.78
C ALA A 32 12.04 -5.28 -6.64
N LEU A 33 11.34 -6.35 -6.98
CA LEU A 33 11.90 -7.72 -7.00
C LEU A 33 13.06 -7.82 -7.99
N LYS A 34 12.91 -7.24 -9.19
CA LYS A 34 13.98 -7.21 -10.20
C LYS A 34 15.21 -6.44 -9.71
N ASP A 35 15.02 -5.29 -9.08
CA ASP A 35 16.09 -4.47 -8.51
C ASP A 35 16.85 -5.22 -7.40
N ALA A 36 16.13 -5.97 -6.56
CA ALA A 36 16.71 -6.83 -5.53
C ALA A 36 17.34 -8.14 -6.06
N GLY A 37 17.13 -8.49 -7.33
CA GLY A 37 17.53 -9.80 -7.87
C GLY A 37 16.76 -10.98 -7.26
N LEU A 38 15.54 -10.75 -6.79
CA LEU A 38 14.68 -11.75 -6.14
C LEU A 38 13.49 -12.13 -7.04
N SER A 39 12.96 -13.33 -6.82
CA SER A 39 11.67 -13.77 -7.35
C SER A 39 10.58 -13.70 -6.28
N TRP A 40 9.32 -13.63 -6.71
CA TRP A 40 8.15 -13.48 -5.82
C TRP A 40 8.05 -14.58 -4.76
N ASN A 41 8.40 -15.82 -5.10
CA ASN A 41 8.41 -16.96 -4.18
C ASN A 41 9.49 -16.91 -3.09
N GLN A 42 10.40 -15.93 -3.12
CA GLN A 42 11.41 -15.71 -2.07
C GLN A 42 10.96 -14.70 -1.01
N ILE A 43 9.84 -14.00 -1.23
CA ILE A 43 9.24 -13.16 -0.20
C ILE A 43 8.58 -14.06 0.82
N GLU A 44 8.75 -13.79 2.11
CA GLU A 44 8.21 -14.62 3.20
C GLU A 44 6.98 -14.00 3.85
N ILE A 45 6.88 -12.66 3.80
CA ILE A 45 5.73 -11.89 4.27
C ILE A 45 5.56 -10.61 3.46
N ALA A 46 4.32 -10.19 3.23
CA ALA A 46 4.01 -8.94 2.54
C ALA A 46 3.07 -8.05 3.35
N PHE A 47 3.29 -6.74 3.26
CA PHE A 47 2.45 -5.71 3.82
C PHE A 47 2.09 -4.70 2.74
N GLY A 48 0.85 -4.24 2.71
CA GLY A 48 0.51 -3.16 1.80
C GLY A 48 -0.89 -2.62 1.97
N GLY A 49 -1.20 -1.59 1.19
CA GLY A 49 -2.54 -1.01 1.18
C GLY A 49 -2.75 -0.01 0.06
N SER A 50 -4.03 0.29 -0.16
CA SER A 50 -4.53 1.37 -1.01
C SER A 50 -5.80 1.95 -0.38
N GLU A 51 -6.19 3.17 -0.78
CA GLU A 51 -7.53 3.68 -0.50
C GLU A 51 -8.51 3.28 -1.63
N ASP A 52 -8.20 3.65 -2.88
CA ASP A 52 -9.08 3.46 -4.05
C ASP A 52 -8.46 2.52 -5.11
N GLY A 53 -7.41 1.77 -4.76
CA GLY A 53 -6.70 0.87 -5.66
C GLY A 53 -7.18 -0.59 -5.64
N GLY A 54 -7.93 -0.97 -4.61
CA GLY A 54 -8.24 -2.36 -4.24
C GLY A 54 -7.36 -2.91 -3.12
N ASN A 55 -7.69 -4.07 -2.56
CA ASN A 55 -6.94 -4.61 -1.41
C ASN A 55 -5.54 -5.11 -1.82
N ALA A 56 -4.52 -4.87 -1.00
CA ALA A 56 -3.15 -5.22 -1.34
C ALA A 56 -2.92 -6.74 -1.41
N ASP A 57 -3.52 -7.51 -0.51
CA ASP A 57 -3.50 -8.97 -0.53
C ASP A 57 -4.02 -9.57 -1.85
N THR A 58 -4.93 -8.89 -2.55
CA THR A 58 -5.44 -9.35 -3.85
C THR A 58 -4.43 -9.20 -5.00
N LEU A 59 -3.28 -8.54 -4.79
CA LEU A 59 -2.16 -8.52 -5.74
C LEU A 59 -1.66 -9.93 -6.08
N VAL A 60 -1.92 -10.94 -5.24
CA VAL A 60 -1.62 -12.35 -5.56
C VAL A 60 -2.30 -12.83 -6.83
N SER A 61 -3.43 -12.24 -7.23
CA SER A 61 -4.09 -12.52 -8.52
C SER A 61 -3.22 -12.12 -9.73
N LYS A 62 -2.26 -11.21 -9.54
CA LYS A 62 -1.32 -10.71 -10.56
C LYS A 62 0.10 -11.23 -10.37
N LEU A 63 0.48 -11.55 -9.13
CA LEU A 63 1.84 -11.96 -8.76
C LEU A 63 2.00 -13.50 -8.69
N GLY A 64 0.92 -14.23 -8.39
CA GLY A 64 0.90 -15.67 -8.19
C GLY A 64 0.70 -16.06 -6.72
N LEU A 65 0.20 -17.27 -6.50
CA LEU A 65 -0.07 -17.82 -5.17
C LEU A 65 1.19 -18.49 -4.59
N THR A 66 1.65 -18.04 -3.44
CA THR A 66 2.84 -18.57 -2.75
C THR A 66 2.54 -19.13 -1.36
N GLY A 67 1.37 -18.82 -0.79
CA GLY A 67 0.98 -19.22 0.56
C GLY A 67 1.51 -18.31 1.68
N ILE A 68 2.21 -17.22 1.35
CA ILE A 68 2.76 -16.29 2.33
C ILE A 68 1.66 -15.42 2.96
N PRO A 69 1.82 -14.95 4.20
CA PRO A 69 0.95 -13.92 4.75
C PRO A 69 1.08 -12.61 3.94
N PHE A 70 -0.06 -12.06 3.53
CA PHE A 70 -0.14 -10.72 2.94
C PHE A 70 -1.14 -9.89 3.75
N ILE A 71 -0.61 -8.95 4.52
CA ILE A 71 -1.40 -8.15 5.46
C ILE A 71 -1.77 -6.81 4.83
N ASN A 72 -3.08 -6.54 4.77
CA ASN A 72 -3.61 -5.23 4.43
C ASN A 72 -3.43 -4.25 5.60
N VAL A 73 -2.81 -3.11 5.33
CA VAL A 73 -2.60 -2.01 6.28
C VAL A 73 -3.35 -0.79 5.73
N LYS A 74 -4.05 -0.06 6.60
CA LYS A 74 -4.77 1.18 6.23
C LYS A 74 -4.44 2.27 7.24
N ASN A 75 -3.91 3.38 6.74
CA ASN A 75 -3.59 4.58 7.53
C ASN A 75 -3.62 5.85 6.66
N GLY A 76 -4.63 5.97 5.78
CA GLY A 76 -4.78 7.07 4.83
C GLY A 76 -3.53 7.35 4.00
N CYS A 77 -3.14 8.62 3.89
CA CYS A 77 -1.95 9.04 3.14
C CYS A 77 -0.63 8.42 3.66
N ALA A 78 -0.61 7.92 4.90
CA ALA A 78 0.58 7.29 5.50
C ALA A 78 0.62 5.77 5.36
N THR A 79 -0.34 5.16 4.65
CA THR A 79 -0.44 3.71 4.46
C THR A 79 0.88 3.08 3.99
N GLY A 80 1.57 3.69 3.02
CA GLY A 80 2.87 3.19 2.56
C GLY A 80 3.95 3.19 3.65
N GLY A 81 3.97 4.23 4.50
CA GLY A 81 4.88 4.30 5.65
C GLY A 81 4.54 3.25 6.72
N SER A 82 3.26 3.05 7.01
CA SER A 82 2.81 2.00 7.92
C SER A 82 3.14 0.60 7.41
N ALA A 83 3.03 0.34 6.10
CA ALA A 83 3.45 -0.93 5.51
C ALA A 83 4.97 -1.16 5.66
N LEU A 84 5.78 -0.13 5.42
CA LEU A 84 7.23 -0.21 5.59
C LEU A 84 7.64 -0.46 7.06
N ILE A 85 7.02 0.23 8.01
CA ILE A 85 7.26 0.01 9.45
C ILE A 85 6.90 -1.43 9.84
N SER A 86 5.78 -1.96 9.35
CA SER A 86 5.37 -3.35 9.60
C SER A 86 6.37 -4.37 9.03
N ALA A 87 6.82 -4.17 7.79
CA ALA A 87 7.85 -5.03 7.16
C ALA A 87 9.18 -4.97 7.93
N MET A 88 9.63 -3.78 8.32
CA MET A 88 10.82 -3.62 9.15
C MET A 88 10.66 -4.37 10.48
N ASN A 89 9.53 -4.23 11.16
CA ASN A 89 9.30 -4.89 12.46
C ASN A 89 9.25 -6.42 12.34
N ALA A 90 8.70 -6.96 11.24
CA ALA A 90 8.70 -8.39 10.94
C ALA A 90 10.12 -8.96 10.78
N ILE A 91 11.03 -8.19 10.17
CA ILE A 91 12.45 -8.57 10.07
C ILE A 91 13.15 -8.38 11.42
N ARG A 92 12.91 -7.26 12.12
CA ARG A 92 13.52 -6.95 13.44
C ARG A 92 13.23 -8.01 14.50
N SER A 93 12.07 -8.66 14.44
CA SER A 93 11.71 -9.71 15.39
C SER A 93 12.44 -11.03 15.14
N GLY A 94 13.08 -11.20 13.98
CA GLY A 94 13.67 -12.46 13.54
C GLY A 94 12.63 -13.49 13.07
N ALA A 95 11.37 -13.08 12.86
CA ALA A 95 10.33 -13.98 12.36
C ALA A 95 10.46 -14.24 10.84
N TYR A 96 11.06 -13.29 10.11
CA TYR A 96 11.24 -13.34 8.66
C TYR A 96 12.56 -12.66 8.27
N ASP A 97 13.18 -13.11 7.18
CA ASP A 97 14.40 -12.53 6.60
C ASP A 97 14.09 -11.62 5.41
N ILE A 98 13.02 -11.91 4.66
CA ILE A 98 12.64 -11.14 3.44
C ILE A 98 11.17 -10.73 3.50
N ALA A 99 10.93 -9.43 3.62
CA ALA A 99 9.59 -8.83 3.65
C ALA A 99 9.37 -7.87 2.47
N LEU A 100 8.14 -7.84 1.95
CA LEU A 100 7.69 -6.87 0.95
C LEU A 100 6.81 -5.79 1.60
N ALA A 101 7.03 -4.53 1.24
CA ALA A 101 6.11 -3.43 1.51
C ALA A 101 5.65 -2.81 0.19
N VAL A 102 4.34 -2.62 0.02
CA VAL A 102 3.76 -2.03 -1.21
C VAL A 102 2.62 -1.07 -0.89
N GLY A 103 2.63 0.10 -1.54
CA GLY A 103 1.49 1.01 -1.58
C GLY A 103 1.14 1.32 -3.03
N PHE A 104 -0.15 1.42 -3.33
CA PHE A 104 -0.64 1.78 -4.66
C PHE A 104 -1.98 2.48 -4.51
N ASP A 105 -2.38 3.27 -5.51
CA ASP A 105 -3.71 3.87 -5.48
C ASP A 105 -4.20 4.30 -6.85
N LYS A 106 -5.53 4.34 -7.05
CA LYS A 106 -6.15 4.58 -8.35
C LYS A 106 -7.46 5.37 -8.24
N HIS A 107 -7.31 6.67 -8.10
CA HIS A 107 -8.43 7.58 -7.94
C HIS A 107 -9.09 7.98 -9.27
N PRO A 108 -10.41 8.29 -9.25
CA PRO A 108 -11.10 9.00 -10.31
C PRO A 108 -10.46 10.35 -10.68
N ARG A 109 -11.01 11.01 -11.71
CA ARG A 109 -10.63 12.40 -12.02
C ARG A 109 -11.36 13.35 -11.06
N GLY A 110 -10.67 14.40 -10.63
CA GLY A 110 -11.23 15.39 -9.71
C GLY A 110 -10.40 15.51 -8.43
N ALA A 111 -10.95 16.26 -7.47
CA ALA A 111 -10.45 16.29 -6.10
C ALA A 111 -10.78 14.96 -5.39
N PHE A 112 -10.04 14.63 -4.34
CA PHE A 112 -10.43 13.56 -3.43
C PHE A 112 -11.73 13.96 -2.74
N ASP A 113 -12.74 13.09 -2.79
CA ASP A 113 -14.04 13.29 -2.18
C ASP A 113 -14.36 12.12 -1.26
N PRO A 114 -13.66 12.01 -0.11
CA PRO A 114 -13.88 10.92 0.82
C PRO A 114 -15.21 11.11 1.55
N ASP A 115 -15.96 10.02 1.76
CA ASP A 115 -17.21 10.04 2.51
C ASP A 115 -16.93 9.84 4.01
N PRO A 116 -17.22 10.81 4.90
CA PRO A 116 -17.04 10.65 6.34
C PRO A 116 -17.96 9.56 6.94
N GLU A 117 -19.03 9.16 6.26
CA GLU A 117 -19.88 8.04 6.69
C GLU A 117 -19.17 6.70 6.60
N ASP A 118 -18.27 6.51 5.62
CA ASP A 118 -17.43 5.31 5.51
C ASP A 118 -16.53 5.12 6.74
N TRP A 119 -16.30 6.19 7.50
CA TRP A 119 -15.47 6.19 8.71
C TRP A 119 -16.29 6.28 10.01
N GLY A 120 -17.62 6.23 9.91
CA GLY A 120 -18.53 6.31 11.07
C GLY A 120 -18.56 7.69 11.75
N ILE A 121 -18.11 8.75 11.08
CA ILE A 121 -18.08 10.12 11.62
C ILE A 121 -19.42 10.84 11.35
N GLY A 122 -20.12 10.42 10.29
CA GLY A 122 -21.41 10.95 9.86
C GLY A 122 -21.27 12.10 8.86
N LYS A 123 -22.26 12.25 7.97
CA LYS A 123 -22.22 13.21 6.86
C LYS A 123 -21.96 14.67 7.27
N TRP A 124 -22.47 15.06 8.44
CA TRP A 124 -22.33 16.42 8.99
C TRP A 124 -20.87 16.89 9.02
N TYR A 125 -19.91 15.98 9.21
CA TYR A 125 -18.48 16.29 9.28
C TYR A 125 -17.95 16.87 7.95
N GLY A 126 -18.41 16.32 6.82
CA GLY A 126 -18.13 16.87 5.49
C GLY A 126 -18.89 18.15 5.23
N ASP A 127 -20.17 18.20 5.61
CA ASP A 127 -21.05 19.35 5.37
C ASP A 127 -20.56 20.63 6.10
N VAL A 128 -19.87 20.50 7.24
CA VAL A 128 -19.24 21.62 7.96
C VAL A 128 -17.79 21.92 7.54
N GLY A 129 -17.29 21.25 6.49
CA GLY A 129 -15.97 21.48 5.93
C GLY A 129 -14.81 20.91 6.75
N LEU A 130 -15.07 19.96 7.65
CA LEU A 130 -14.01 19.29 8.43
C LEU A 130 -13.35 18.13 7.67
N MET A 131 -13.93 17.73 6.53
CA MET A 131 -13.37 16.71 5.63
C MET A 131 -12.27 17.27 4.70
N LEU A 132 -11.31 18.01 5.28
CA LEU A 132 -10.12 18.50 4.57
C LEU A 132 -8.93 17.55 4.80
N THR A 133 -8.07 17.41 3.79
CA THR A 133 -7.04 16.36 3.67
C THR A 133 -5.94 16.39 4.74
N THR A 134 -5.87 17.41 5.61
CA THR A 134 -4.81 17.57 6.63
C THR A 134 -4.98 16.69 7.88
N GLN A 135 -5.89 15.71 7.87
CA GLN A 135 -6.16 14.86 9.05
C GLN A 135 -4.93 14.13 9.60
N PHE A 136 -3.93 13.84 8.76
CA PHE A 136 -2.70 13.18 9.19
C PHE A 136 -1.85 14.02 10.16
N PHE A 137 -1.96 15.36 10.13
CA PHE A 137 -1.16 16.26 10.98
C PHE A 137 -1.88 16.72 12.26
N ALA A 138 -2.71 15.85 12.84
CA ALA A 138 -3.26 16.01 14.20
C ALA A 138 -4.17 17.24 14.42
N MET A 139 -5.24 17.35 13.63
CA MET A 139 -6.39 18.23 13.94
C MET A 139 -7.69 17.43 13.87
N LYS A 140 -7.88 16.51 14.82
CA LYS A 140 -9.16 15.81 15.01
C LYS A 140 -9.97 16.52 16.08
#